data_AF-U6DQU4-F1
#
_entry.id   AF-U6DQU4-F1
#
_cell.length_a   1.000
_cell.length_b   1.000
_cell.length_c   1.000
_cell.angle_alpha   90.00
_cell.angle_beta   90.00
_cell.angle_gamma   90.00
#
_symmetry.space_group_name_H-M   'P 1'
#
loop_
_entity.id
_entity.type
_entity.pdbx_description
1 polymer ?
#
loop_
_entity_poly.entity_id
_entity_poly.type
_entity_poly.pdbx_seq_one_letter_code
_entity_poly.pdbx_strand_id
1 'polypeptide(L)'
;MATPCVSCGAAAFYRLFLGGRVSLTRRQGVWKAAAAELQTGTGFQILRLRHTTGVTTKKNVAALRRETYTVDFIKKQIEEFNIGKRHLANMMGEDPETFTQEDIDRAIAYLFPSGLFEKQARPVMKHPEQIFPKQRATQWGEDGRPFHFLFYTGKQSYYSLMHEAYGKLLEAEKRQNQLQAKGLFSEKTETKDLIGSRWLIKEELEEMLVEKLSDQDYAQFIRLLERLLTLHCGAEEEFVQRFRRSVTIQSK
;
A
#
# COMPACT_ATOMS: atom_id res chain seq x y z
N MET A 1 -5.90 -17.47 63.22
CA MET A 1 -7.13 -17.34 64.04
C MET A 1 -8.23 -16.79 63.15
N ALA A 2 -9.32 -17.55 63.00
CA ALA A 2 -10.66 -17.19 62.50
C ALA A 2 -10.86 -16.68 61.04
N THR A 3 -11.56 -17.53 60.28
CA THR A 3 -12.39 -17.38 59.05
C THR A 3 -13.41 -16.21 59.10
N PRO A 4 -14.07 -15.74 57.99
CA PRO A 4 -14.70 -16.62 56.98
C PRO A 4 -14.88 -16.16 55.50
N CYS A 5 -14.91 -17.19 54.65
CA CYS A 5 -15.96 -17.53 53.66
C CYS A 5 -16.98 -16.43 53.27
N VAL A 6 -16.99 -16.05 51.99
CA VAL A 6 -18.16 -15.47 51.31
C VAL A 6 -18.30 -16.08 49.92
N SER A 7 -19.49 -16.63 49.70
CA SER A 7 -20.05 -17.14 48.45
C SER A 7 -20.55 -15.98 47.57
N CYS A 8 -20.30 -16.05 46.26
CA CYS A 8 -21.10 -15.46 45.17
C CYS A 8 -20.53 -16.05 43.87
N GLY A 9 -21.27 -16.75 43.00
CA GLY A 9 -22.52 -16.37 42.38
C GLY A 9 -22.32 -16.60 40.87
N ALA A 10 -22.74 -17.76 40.37
CA ALA A 10 -22.64 -18.10 38.95
C ALA A 10 -23.64 -17.26 38.14
N ALA A 11 -23.14 -16.27 37.40
CA ALA A 11 -23.94 -15.50 36.45
C ALA A 11 -23.93 -16.21 35.09
N ALA A 12 -25.06 -16.84 34.75
CA ALA A 12 -25.35 -17.33 33.42
C ALA A 12 -25.50 -16.16 32.45
N PHE A 13 -24.56 -16.02 31.51
CA PHE A 13 -24.73 -15.12 30.37
C PHE A 13 -25.55 -15.81 29.29
N TYR A 14 -26.84 -15.51 29.23
CA TYR A 14 -27.65 -15.72 28.03
C TYR A 14 -27.20 -14.72 26.96
N ARG A 15 -26.53 -15.19 25.91
CA ARG A 15 -26.42 -14.46 24.64
C ARG A 15 -27.36 -15.08 23.62
N LEU A 16 -28.53 -14.46 23.48
CA LEU A 16 -29.38 -14.59 22.29
C LEU A 16 -28.66 -13.91 21.12
N PHE A 17 -28.04 -14.70 20.24
CA PHE A 17 -27.66 -14.26 18.91
C PHE A 17 -28.74 -14.70 17.92
N LEU A 18 -29.69 -13.80 17.64
CA LEU A 18 -30.46 -13.82 16.40
C LEU A 18 -29.59 -13.22 15.29
N GLY A 19 -28.85 -14.08 14.61
CA GLY A 19 -28.08 -13.74 13.40
C GLY A 19 -28.52 -14.64 12.25
N GLY A 20 -29.59 -14.23 11.56
CA GLY A 20 -30.06 -14.90 10.35
C GLY A 20 -28.98 -14.86 9.26
N ARG A 21 -28.38 -16.02 8.96
CA ARG A 21 -27.62 -16.21 7.72
C ARG A 21 -28.59 -16.45 6.59
N VAL A 22 -28.79 -15.44 5.75
CA VAL A 22 -29.35 -15.62 4.41
C VAL A 22 -28.28 -16.32 3.57
N SER A 23 -28.43 -17.64 3.38
CA SER A 23 -27.70 -18.39 2.38
C SER A 23 -28.43 -18.25 1.04
N LEU A 24 -27.86 -17.45 0.13
CA LEU A 24 -28.18 -17.47 -1.29
C LEU A 24 -27.74 -18.83 -1.85
N THR A 25 -28.66 -19.79 -1.89
CA THR A 25 -28.46 -21.03 -2.63
C THR A 25 -28.71 -20.79 -4.11
N ARG A 26 -27.64 -20.96 -4.90
CA ARG A 26 -27.65 -20.97 -6.36
C ARG A 26 -28.59 -22.08 -6.83
N ARG A 27 -29.76 -21.70 -7.33
CA ARG A 27 -30.79 -22.57 -7.90
C ARG A 27 -30.22 -23.28 -9.14
N GLN A 28 -29.76 -24.53 -8.99
CA GLN A 28 -29.49 -25.41 -10.12
C GLN A 28 -30.82 -25.98 -10.62
N GLY A 29 -31.12 -25.72 -11.89
CA GLY A 29 -32.34 -26.13 -12.56
C GLY A 29 -32.51 -27.65 -12.55
N VAL A 30 -33.63 -28.08 -11.98
CA VAL A 30 -34.14 -29.44 -12.08
C VAL A 30 -34.69 -29.62 -13.49
N TRP A 31 -34.09 -30.52 -14.27
CA TRP A 31 -34.68 -31.02 -15.50
C TRP A 31 -35.88 -31.87 -15.14
N LYS A 32 -37.09 -31.42 -15.51
CA LYS A 32 -38.30 -32.24 -15.45
C LYS A 32 -38.27 -33.22 -16.63
N ALA A 33 -38.01 -34.49 -16.35
CA ALA A 33 -38.40 -35.59 -17.24
C ALA A 33 -39.79 -36.05 -16.82
N ALA A 34 -40.76 -35.89 -17.71
CA ALA A 34 -42.08 -36.50 -17.59
C ALA A 34 -42.00 -37.93 -18.13
N ALA A 35 -42.57 -38.91 -17.41
CA ALA A 35 -43.31 -40.03 -17.99
C ALA A 35 -43.87 -40.97 -16.92
N ALA A 36 -45.15 -41.30 -17.12
CA ALA A 36 -45.86 -42.53 -16.79
C ALA A 36 -46.14 -42.87 -15.31
N GLU A 37 -47.37 -42.52 -14.90
CA GLU A 37 -48.18 -43.34 -14.00
C GLU A 37 -48.46 -44.70 -14.66
N LEU A 38 -48.21 -45.79 -13.93
CA LEU A 38 -49.18 -46.79 -13.47
C LEU A 38 -48.41 -48.09 -13.18
N GLN A 39 -48.43 -48.55 -11.93
CA GLN A 39 -48.86 -49.92 -11.59
C GLN A 39 -48.77 -50.14 -10.08
N THR A 40 -49.91 -50.52 -9.54
CA THR A 40 -50.17 -51.02 -8.19
C THR A 40 -49.49 -52.37 -7.99
N GLY A 41 -48.65 -52.45 -6.98
CA GLY A 41 -48.07 -53.71 -6.49
C GLY A 41 -47.61 -53.53 -5.04
N THR A 42 -48.34 -54.14 -4.11
CA THR A 42 -47.98 -54.22 -2.69
C THR A 42 -46.74 -55.10 -2.52
N GLY A 43 -45.56 -54.47 -2.53
CA GLY A 43 -44.30 -55.08 -2.13
C GLY A 43 -43.69 -54.29 -0.99
N PHE A 44 -43.40 -54.94 0.13
CA PHE A 44 -42.65 -54.36 1.25
C PHE A 44 -41.28 -53.85 0.74
N GLN A 45 -41.12 -52.54 0.55
CA GLN A 45 -39.83 -51.94 0.27
C GLN A 45 -39.03 -51.86 1.57
N ILE A 46 -38.05 -52.75 1.71
CA ILE A 46 -37.01 -52.65 2.73
C ILE A 46 -36.31 -51.31 2.52
N LEU A 47 -36.51 -50.37 3.46
CA LEU A 47 -35.78 -49.11 3.52
C LEU A 47 -34.29 -49.44 3.75
N ARG A 48 -33.50 -49.56 2.68
CA ARG A 48 -32.04 -49.60 2.78
C ARG A 48 -31.56 -48.25 3.29
N LEU A 49 -31.06 -48.24 4.53
CA LEU A 49 -30.35 -47.11 5.11
C LEU A 49 -29.11 -46.81 4.27
N ARG A 50 -29.14 -45.78 3.42
CA ARG A 50 -27.94 -45.26 2.75
C ARG A 50 -27.15 -44.45 3.77
N HIS A 51 -26.09 -45.04 4.33
CA HIS A 51 -25.11 -44.28 5.10
C HIS A 51 -24.39 -43.32 4.15
N THR A 52 -24.67 -42.02 4.24
CA THR A 52 -23.83 -41.00 3.62
C THR A 52 -22.56 -40.88 4.45
N THR A 53 -21.46 -41.44 3.98
CA THR A 53 -20.14 -41.20 4.58
C THR A 53 -19.77 -39.74 4.34
N GLY A 54 -19.78 -38.93 5.39
CA GLY A 54 -19.28 -37.56 5.34
C GLY A 54 -17.77 -37.57 5.16
N VAL A 55 -17.30 -37.61 3.92
CA VAL A 55 -15.87 -37.51 3.60
C VAL A 55 -15.45 -36.06 3.84
N THR A 56 -14.72 -35.82 4.94
CA THR A 56 -14.11 -34.52 5.18
C THR A 56 -12.92 -34.35 4.23
N THR A 57 -13.11 -33.56 3.17
CA THR A 57 -12.00 -33.17 2.29
C THR A 57 -11.03 -32.28 3.07
N LYS A 58 -9.73 -32.61 3.02
CA LYS A 58 -8.68 -31.78 3.63
C LYS A 58 -8.77 -30.35 3.08
N LYS A 59 -8.73 -29.35 3.97
CA LYS A 59 -8.68 -27.95 3.57
C LYS A 59 -7.36 -27.69 2.84
N ASN A 60 -7.42 -27.17 1.62
CA ASN A 60 -6.23 -26.82 0.86
C ASN A 60 -5.50 -25.66 1.55
N VAL A 61 -4.19 -25.80 1.71
CA VAL A 61 -3.33 -24.71 2.17
C VAL A 61 -3.21 -23.69 1.04
N ALA A 62 -3.38 -22.40 1.36
CA ALA A 62 -3.22 -21.33 0.38
C ALA A 62 -1.78 -21.32 -0.16
N ALA A 63 -1.61 -21.73 -1.41
CA ALA A 63 -0.31 -21.78 -2.08
C ALA A 63 0.23 -20.37 -2.41
N LEU A 64 -0.66 -19.41 -2.66
CA LEU A 64 -0.29 -18.05 -3.00
C LEU A 64 -0.17 -17.19 -1.74
N ARG A 65 1.06 -16.94 -1.29
CA ARG A 65 1.37 -15.93 -0.28
C ARG A 65 2.02 -14.75 -0.97
N ARG A 66 1.65 -13.53 -0.56
CA ARG A 66 2.40 -12.33 -0.98
C ARG A 66 3.76 -12.37 -0.31
N GLU A 67 4.82 -12.14 -1.07
CA GLU A 67 6.16 -12.03 -0.53
C GLU A 67 6.24 -10.77 0.34
N THR A 68 6.41 -10.98 1.64
CA THR A 68 6.64 -9.92 2.62
C THR A 68 8.11 -9.91 2.99
N TYR A 69 8.78 -8.78 2.82
CA TYR A 69 10.21 -8.65 3.09
C TYR A 69 10.38 -8.04 4.48
N THR A 70 10.86 -8.85 5.42
CA THR A 70 11.15 -8.37 6.79
C THR A 70 12.36 -7.44 6.76
N VAL A 71 12.42 -6.52 7.72
CA VAL A 71 13.57 -5.61 7.90
C VAL A 71 14.89 -6.39 7.99
N ASP A 72 14.90 -7.51 8.71
CA ASP A 72 16.09 -8.36 8.86
C ASP A 72 16.50 -9.04 7.55
N PHE A 73 15.54 -9.34 6.68
CA PHE A 73 15.84 -9.87 5.35
C PHE A 73 16.53 -8.81 4.50
N ILE A 74 16.02 -7.57 4.48
CA ILE A 74 16.63 -6.47 3.75
C ILE A 74 18.05 -6.19 4.25
N LYS A 75 18.27 -6.21 5.57
CA LYS A 75 19.62 -6.05 6.17
C LYS A 75 20.61 -7.11 5.67
N LYS A 76 20.21 -8.38 5.67
CA LYS A 76 21.05 -9.47 5.14
C LYS A 76 21.36 -9.27 3.66
N GLN A 77 20.39 -8.84 2.86
CA GLN A 77 20.61 -8.57 1.44
C GLN A 77 21.59 -7.40 1.20
N ILE A 78 21.63 -6.41 2.09
CA ILE A 78 22.62 -5.31 2.02
C ILE A 78 24.03 -5.85 2.30
N GLU A 79 24.18 -6.70 3.31
CA GLU A 79 25.45 -7.34 3.63
C GLU A 79 25.95 -8.23 2.48
N GLU A 80 25.07 -9.07 1.94
CA GLU A 80 25.36 -9.93 0.78
C GLU A 80 25.75 -9.11 -0.46
N PHE A 81 25.04 -8.00 -0.72
CA PHE A 81 25.39 -7.08 -1.81
C PHE A 81 26.79 -6.48 -1.64
N ASN A 82 27.15 -6.04 -0.43
CA ASN A 82 28.47 -5.45 -0.16
C ASN A 82 29.60 -6.47 -0.30
N ILE A 83 29.39 -7.71 0.15
CA ILE A 83 30.33 -8.82 -0.02
C ILE A 83 30.46 -9.15 -1.51
N GLY A 84 29.33 -9.28 -2.21
CA GLY A 84 29.28 -9.53 -3.65
C GLY A 84 29.99 -8.44 -4.45
N LYS A 85 29.83 -7.17 -4.08
CA LYS A 85 30.48 -6.02 -4.72
C LYS A 85 32.01 -6.16 -4.65
N ARG A 86 32.56 -6.52 -3.49
CA ARG A 86 34.01 -6.74 -3.31
C ARG A 86 34.51 -7.93 -4.14
N HIS A 87 33.74 -9.01 -4.19
CA HIS A 87 34.09 -10.16 -5.02
C HIS A 87 34.06 -9.85 -6.51
N LEU A 88 33.07 -9.06 -6.95
CA LEU A 88 32.96 -8.64 -8.34
C LEU A 88 34.14 -7.74 -8.74
N ALA A 89 34.51 -6.77 -7.90
CA ALA A 89 35.69 -5.94 -8.12
C ALA A 89 36.97 -6.80 -8.23
N ASN A 90 37.15 -7.78 -7.34
CA ASN A 90 38.29 -8.70 -7.37
C ASN A 90 38.33 -9.55 -8.65
N MET A 91 37.18 -10.02 -9.17
CA MET A 91 37.12 -10.76 -10.44
C MET A 91 37.48 -9.89 -11.65
N MET A 92 37.13 -8.61 -11.61
CA MET A 92 37.42 -7.64 -12.68
C MET A 92 38.81 -7.01 -12.55
N GLY A 93 39.51 -7.22 -11.43
CA GLY A 93 40.81 -6.60 -11.14
C GLY A 93 40.73 -5.11 -10.81
N GLU A 94 39.56 -4.63 -10.38
CA GLU A 94 39.31 -3.24 -10.01
C GLU A 94 39.36 -3.04 -8.48
N ASP A 95 39.54 -1.80 -8.03
CA ASP A 95 39.54 -1.45 -6.61
C ASP A 95 38.10 -1.44 -6.02
N PRO A 96 37.82 -2.19 -4.93
CA PRO A 96 36.46 -2.30 -4.37
C PRO A 96 35.85 -0.98 -3.87
N GLU A 97 36.68 -0.02 -3.43
CA GLU A 97 36.21 1.25 -2.88
C GLU A 97 35.83 2.23 -4.00
N THR A 98 36.58 2.23 -5.10
CA THR A 98 36.32 3.07 -6.28
C THR A 98 35.22 2.49 -7.20
N PHE A 99 34.79 1.25 -6.96
CA PHE A 99 33.85 0.53 -7.82
C PHE A 99 32.43 1.15 -7.79
N THR A 100 31.99 1.71 -8.93
CA THR A 100 30.69 2.38 -9.09
C THR A 100 29.59 1.43 -9.58
N GLN A 101 28.33 1.89 -9.57
CA GLN A 101 27.21 1.07 -10.06
C GLN A 101 27.29 0.85 -11.58
N GLU A 102 27.84 1.82 -12.33
CA GLU A 102 28.08 1.65 -13.76
C GLU A 102 29.11 0.55 -14.03
N ASP A 103 30.13 0.42 -13.18
CA ASP A 103 31.14 -0.62 -13.31
C ASP A 103 30.57 -2.01 -13.01
N ILE A 104 29.69 -2.10 -12.00
CA ILE A 104 28.90 -3.32 -11.71
C ILE A 104 28.08 -3.72 -12.93
N ASP A 105 27.31 -2.79 -13.49
CA ASP A 105 26.42 -3.07 -14.62
C ASP A 105 27.21 -3.53 -15.86
N ARG A 106 28.39 -2.94 -16.12
CA ARG A 106 29.29 -3.37 -17.20
C ARG A 106 29.86 -4.77 -16.95
N ALA A 107 30.32 -5.05 -15.72
CA ALA A 107 30.87 -6.34 -15.35
C ALA A 107 29.82 -7.46 -15.47
N ILE A 108 28.60 -7.23 -14.99
CA ILE A 108 27.49 -8.19 -15.08
C ILE A 108 27.11 -8.45 -16.55
N ALA A 109 27.05 -7.41 -17.39
CA ALA A 109 26.77 -7.57 -18.81
C ALA A 109 27.85 -8.41 -19.54
N TYR A 110 29.10 -8.33 -19.10
CA TYR A 110 30.21 -9.13 -19.64
C TYR A 110 30.19 -10.58 -19.14
N LEU A 111 30.06 -10.80 -17.81
CA LEU A 111 30.07 -12.13 -17.20
C LEU A 111 28.83 -12.96 -17.54
N PHE A 112 27.65 -12.30 -17.64
CA PHE A 112 26.37 -12.94 -17.91
C PHE A 112 25.67 -12.29 -19.12
N PRO A 113 26.18 -12.51 -20.34
CA PRO A 113 25.63 -11.86 -21.53
C PRO A 113 24.22 -12.37 -21.81
N SER A 114 23.24 -11.47 -21.75
CA SER A 114 21.83 -11.75 -22.07
C SER A 114 21.38 -10.98 -23.30
N GLY A 115 20.87 -11.71 -24.30
CA GLY A 115 20.33 -11.16 -25.55
C GLY A 115 18.85 -10.75 -25.48
N LEU A 116 18.23 -10.71 -24.30
CA LEU A 116 16.82 -10.37 -24.15
C LEU A 116 16.57 -8.89 -24.51
N PHE A 117 15.54 -8.63 -25.31
CA PHE A 117 15.14 -7.26 -25.65
C PHE A 117 14.65 -6.48 -24.43
N GLU A 118 13.89 -7.14 -23.55
CA GLU A 118 13.40 -6.56 -22.31
C GLU A 118 14.55 -6.37 -21.32
N LYS A 119 14.85 -5.12 -20.97
CA LYS A 119 15.98 -4.80 -20.08
C LYS A 119 15.72 -5.26 -18.65
N GLN A 120 14.46 -5.28 -18.21
CA GLN A 120 14.07 -5.72 -16.87
C GLN A 120 14.23 -7.22 -16.65
N ALA A 121 14.29 -8.01 -17.73
CA ALA A 121 14.46 -9.46 -17.67
C ALA A 121 15.93 -9.90 -17.72
N ARG A 122 16.88 -8.96 -17.82
CA ARG A 122 18.31 -9.25 -17.84
C ARG A 122 18.84 -9.46 -16.41
N PRO A 123 19.99 -10.15 -16.25
CA PRO A 123 20.68 -10.20 -14.96
C PRO A 123 21.03 -8.79 -14.48
N VAL A 124 20.68 -8.46 -13.24
CA VAL A 124 20.93 -7.16 -12.62
C VAL A 124 21.41 -7.37 -11.18
N MET A 125 22.44 -6.63 -10.78
CA MET A 125 22.93 -6.57 -9.41
C MET A 125 22.91 -5.12 -8.94
N LYS A 126 21.96 -4.78 -8.07
CA LYS A 126 21.75 -3.41 -7.54
C LYS A 126 21.55 -3.43 -6.03
N HIS A 127 21.62 -2.25 -5.42
CA HIS A 127 21.32 -2.09 -4.01
C HIS A 127 19.90 -2.58 -3.68
N PRO A 128 19.68 -3.31 -2.57
CA PRO A 128 18.37 -3.87 -2.22
C PRO A 128 17.22 -2.86 -2.19
N GLU A 129 17.48 -1.61 -1.81
CA GLU A 129 16.47 -0.55 -1.79
C GLU A 129 15.90 -0.17 -3.18
N GLN A 130 16.64 -0.46 -4.24
CA GLN A 130 16.20 -0.22 -5.63
C GLN A 130 15.50 -1.44 -6.24
N ILE A 131 15.75 -2.64 -5.69
CA ILE A 131 15.19 -3.91 -6.18
C ILE A 131 13.85 -4.18 -5.48
N PHE A 132 13.84 -4.10 -4.15
CA PHE A 132 12.65 -4.43 -3.38
C PHE A 132 11.71 -3.21 -3.30
N PRO A 133 10.39 -3.42 -3.46
CA PRO A 133 9.43 -2.33 -3.29
C PRO A 133 9.45 -1.83 -1.85
N LYS A 134 9.39 -0.50 -1.67
CA LYS A 134 9.29 0.12 -0.35
C LYS A 134 8.03 -0.41 0.37
N GLN A 135 8.22 -0.97 1.56
CA GLN A 135 7.13 -1.49 2.38
C GLN A 135 6.85 -0.55 3.55
N ARG A 136 5.59 -0.47 3.98
CA ARG A 136 5.26 0.25 5.21
C ARG A 136 5.80 -0.52 6.41
N ALA A 137 6.39 0.21 7.35
CA ALA A 137 6.70 -0.34 8.66
C ALA A 137 5.42 -0.74 9.39
N THR A 138 5.57 -1.59 10.41
CA THR A 138 4.49 -1.92 11.34
C THR A 138 3.88 -0.62 11.90
N GLN A 139 2.56 -0.50 11.85
CA GLN A 139 1.85 0.76 12.16
C GLN A 139 1.41 0.86 13.63
N TRP A 140 1.66 -0.17 14.42
CA TRP A 140 1.32 -0.27 15.84
C TRP A 140 2.44 -0.96 16.62
N GLY A 141 2.51 -0.68 17.93
CA GLY A 141 3.44 -1.32 18.84
C GLY A 141 2.92 -2.66 19.38
N GLU A 142 3.64 -3.22 20.35
CA GLU A 142 3.23 -4.45 21.05
C GLU A 142 1.93 -4.28 21.85
N ASP A 143 1.63 -3.04 22.26
CA ASP A 143 0.40 -2.62 22.91
C ASP A 143 -0.83 -2.65 21.97
N GLY A 144 -0.60 -2.78 20.66
CA GLY A 144 -1.63 -2.72 19.63
C GLY A 144 -2.15 -1.31 19.36
N ARG A 145 -1.57 -0.27 19.95
CA ARG A 145 -1.98 1.12 19.70
C ARG A 145 -1.34 1.63 18.41
N PRO A 146 -2.12 2.16 17.45
CA PRO A 146 -1.54 2.77 16.27
C PRO A 146 -0.67 3.99 16.59
N PHE A 147 0.44 4.16 15.86
CA PHE A 147 1.34 5.30 16.04
C PHE A 147 0.73 6.61 15.52
N HIS A 148 -0.02 6.54 14.42
CA HIS A 148 -0.59 7.70 13.76
C HIS A 148 -2.07 7.89 14.14
N PHE A 149 -2.48 9.13 14.43
CA PHE A 149 -3.85 9.44 14.82
C PHE A 149 -4.87 9.21 13.70
N LEU A 150 -4.48 9.40 12.43
CA LEU A 150 -5.31 9.09 11.25
C LEU A 150 -5.22 7.63 10.79
N PHE A 151 -4.67 6.71 11.58
CA PHE A 151 -4.54 5.30 11.20
C PHE A 151 -5.87 4.67 10.75
N TYR A 152 -6.96 4.94 11.48
CA TYR A 152 -8.28 4.36 11.20
C TYR A 152 -8.95 4.89 9.93
N THR A 153 -8.36 5.86 9.25
CA THR A 153 -8.81 6.28 7.90
C THR A 153 -8.40 5.28 6.82
N GLY A 154 -7.43 4.40 7.10
CA GLY A 154 -6.83 3.46 6.14
C GLY A 154 -5.78 4.07 5.20
N LYS A 155 -5.78 5.40 5.03
CA LYS A 155 -4.83 6.16 4.20
C LYS A 155 -4.18 7.28 5.02
N GLN A 156 -3.46 6.87 6.06
CA GLN A 156 -2.94 7.80 7.06
C GLN A 156 -1.96 8.82 6.45
N SER A 157 -1.08 8.39 5.53
CA SER A 157 -0.08 9.28 4.93
C SER A 157 -0.74 10.32 4.03
N TYR A 158 -1.72 9.89 3.22
CA TYR A 158 -2.48 10.79 2.35
C TYR A 158 -3.29 11.82 3.15
N TYR A 159 -4.06 11.39 4.15
CA TYR A 159 -4.87 12.35 4.91
C TYR A 159 -4.03 13.23 5.84
N SER A 160 -2.86 12.76 6.31
CA SER A 160 -1.90 13.62 7.01
C SER A 160 -1.43 14.73 6.10
N LEU A 161 -1.04 14.39 4.86
CA LEU A 161 -0.62 15.37 3.86
C LEU A 161 -1.73 16.38 3.52
N MET A 162 -2.97 15.89 3.34
CA MET A 162 -4.12 16.76 3.11
C MET A 162 -4.38 17.70 4.30
N HIS A 163 -4.24 17.20 5.52
CA HIS A 163 -4.42 18.00 6.73
C HIS A 163 -3.34 19.08 6.87
N GLU A 164 -2.08 18.74 6.64
CA GLU A 164 -0.97 19.70 6.62
C GLU A 164 -1.17 20.77 5.55
N ALA A 165 -1.52 20.36 4.32
CA ALA A 165 -1.73 21.28 3.21
C ALA A 165 -2.91 22.23 3.47
N TYR A 166 -4.01 21.71 4.03
CA TYR A 166 -5.15 22.54 4.42
C TYR A 166 -4.80 23.50 5.58
N GLY A 167 -3.96 23.06 6.52
CA GLY A 167 -3.41 23.91 7.58
C GLY A 167 -2.64 25.10 7.00
N LYS A 168 -1.77 24.84 6.01
CA LYS A 168 -1.03 25.90 5.29
C LYS A 168 -1.93 26.86 4.53
N LEU A 169 -2.97 26.34 3.88
CA LEU A 169 -3.98 27.17 3.24
C LEU A 169 -4.66 28.11 4.24
N LEU A 170 -5.07 27.60 5.41
CA LEU A 170 -5.70 28.42 6.45
C LEU A 170 -4.73 29.45 7.05
N GLU A 171 -3.45 29.09 7.24
CA GLU A 171 -2.40 30.02 7.67
C GLU A 171 -2.22 31.15 6.65
N ALA A 172 -2.19 30.83 5.35
CA ALA A 172 -2.10 31.80 4.27
C ALA A 172 -3.32 32.75 4.25
N GLU A 173 -4.53 32.22 4.34
CA GLU A 173 -5.77 33.02 4.40
C GLU A 173 -5.77 33.97 5.62
N LYS A 174 -5.37 33.48 6.80
CA LYS A 174 -5.26 34.31 8.01
C LYS A 174 -4.25 35.44 7.82
N ARG A 175 -3.09 35.14 7.25
CA ARG A 175 -2.04 36.15 7.00
C ARG A 175 -2.51 37.20 6.00
N GLN A 176 -3.16 36.77 4.91
CA GLN A 176 -3.74 37.65 3.91
C GLN A 176 -4.79 38.58 4.53
N ASN A 177 -5.71 38.04 5.34
CA ASN A 177 -6.72 38.83 6.05
C ASN A 177 -6.10 39.85 7.01
N GLN A 178 -5.01 39.49 7.71
CA GLN A 178 -4.28 40.42 8.57
C GLN A 178 -3.58 41.53 7.78
N LEU A 179 -3.04 41.23 6.59
CA LEU A 179 -2.44 42.24 5.71
C LEU A 179 -3.50 43.18 5.13
N GLN A 180 -4.66 42.66 4.75
CA GLN A 180 -5.82 43.46 4.31
C GLN A 180 -6.29 44.40 5.41
N ALA A 181 -6.44 43.89 6.64
CA ALA A 181 -6.83 44.70 7.79
C ALA A 181 -5.82 45.83 8.10
N LYS A 182 -4.54 45.63 7.77
CA LYS A 182 -3.47 46.64 7.92
C LYS A 182 -3.32 47.56 6.70
N GLY A 183 -4.07 47.34 5.61
CA GLY A 183 -3.98 48.14 4.38
C GLY A 183 -2.69 47.98 3.58
N LEU A 184 -1.83 47.01 3.92
CA LEU A 184 -0.52 46.77 3.30
C LEU A 184 -0.60 45.66 2.24
N PHE A 185 -1.61 45.72 1.38
CA PHE A 185 -1.72 44.75 0.29
C PHE A 185 -0.68 45.08 -0.78
N SER A 186 0.47 44.41 -0.73
CA SER A 186 1.49 44.50 -1.78
C SER A 186 1.02 43.66 -2.96
N GLU A 187 0.64 44.33 -4.05
CA GLU A 187 0.15 43.75 -5.31
C GLU A 187 1.25 43.07 -6.16
N LYS A 188 2.49 42.97 -5.63
CA LYS A 188 3.60 42.36 -6.35
C LYS A 188 3.65 40.86 -6.08
N THR A 189 2.73 40.15 -6.71
CA THR A 189 2.86 38.71 -6.93
C THR A 189 3.96 38.54 -7.96
N GLU A 190 5.20 38.30 -7.51
CA GLU A 190 6.24 37.85 -8.42
C GLU A 190 5.78 36.51 -8.98
N THR A 191 5.31 36.53 -10.23
CA THR A 191 4.96 35.33 -10.98
C THR A 191 6.24 34.55 -11.21
N LYS A 192 6.66 33.75 -10.21
CA LYS A 192 7.78 32.83 -10.36
C LYS A 192 7.50 31.94 -11.55
N ASP A 193 8.50 31.83 -12.41
CA ASP A 193 8.42 31.09 -13.66
C ASP A 193 8.03 29.63 -13.39
N LEU A 194 6.75 29.32 -13.58
CA LEU A 194 6.25 27.95 -13.60
C LEU A 194 6.70 27.22 -14.88
N ILE A 195 7.29 27.95 -15.83
CA ILE A 195 7.76 27.51 -17.13
C ILE A 195 8.95 26.58 -16.92
N GLY A 196 8.68 25.27 -16.92
CA GLY A 196 9.69 24.22 -16.69
C GLY A 196 9.44 23.36 -15.45
N SER A 197 8.32 23.52 -14.75
CA SER A 197 7.93 22.62 -13.65
C SER A 197 6.57 21.95 -13.90
N ARG A 198 6.47 20.66 -13.59
CA ARG A 198 5.21 19.90 -13.58
C ARG A 198 4.85 19.43 -12.17
N TRP A 199 3.58 19.15 -11.94
CA TRP A 199 3.13 18.43 -10.75
C TRP A 199 3.63 16.97 -10.75
N LEU A 200 3.77 16.37 -9.56
CA LEU A 200 4.03 14.93 -9.46
C LEU A 200 2.90 14.15 -10.12
N ILE A 201 3.25 13.08 -10.83
CA ILE A 201 2.25 12.14 -11.34
C ILE A 201 1.72 11.30 -10.17
N LYS A 202 0.54 10.72 -10.34
CA LYS A 202 -0.07 9.82 -9.36
C LYS A 202 0.91 8.75 -8.86
N GLU A 203 1.62 8.07 -9.76
CA GLU A 203 2.57 7.01 -9.40
C GLU A 203 3.72 7.53 -8.51
N GLU A 204 4.24 8.72 -8.82
CA GLU A 204 5.29 9.37 -8.02
C GLU A 204 4.78 9.75 -6.63
N LEU A 205 3.51 10.16 -6.53
CA LEU A 205 2.87 10.48 -5.25
C LEU A 205 2.61 9.21 -4.42
N GLU A 206 2.17 8.13 -5.05
CA GLU A 206 2.00 6.82 -4.42
C GLU A 206 3.32 6.26 -3.89
N GLU A 207 4.41 6.41 -4.65
CA GLU A 207 5.75 5.99 -4.21
C GLU A 207 6.21 6.79 -2.99
N MET A 208 6.02 8.11 -3.01
CA MET A 208 6.41 8.99 -1.91
C MET A 208 5.65 8.67 -0.62
N LEU A 209 4.34 8.38 -0.71
CA LEU A 209 3.51 8.06 0.46
C LEU A 209 3.56 6.58 0.85
N VAL A 210 4.03 5.71 -0.04
CA VAL A 210 3.94 4.24 0.07
C VAL A 210 2.46 3.81 0.24
N GLU A 211 1.54 4.54 -0.41
CA GLU A 211 0.10 4.29 -0.34
C GLU A 211 -0.55 4.30 -1.72
N LYS A 212 -1.55 3.43 -1.91
CA LYS A 212 -2.36 3.41 -3.13
C LYS A 212 -3.39 4.53 -3.09
N LEU A 213 -3.51 5.27 -4.19
CA LEU A 213 -4.40 6.41 -4.32
C LEU A 213 -5.45 6.18 -5.41
N SER A 214 -6.62 6.79 -5.23
CA SER A 214 -7.61 6.91 -6.29
C SER A 214 -7.28 8.11 -7.18
N ASP A 215 -7.71 8.10 -8.43
CA ASP A 215 -7.57 9.25 -9.33
C ASP A 215 -8.32 10.48 -8.80
N GLN A 216 -9.44 10.24 -8.09
CA GLN A 216 -10.20 11.29 -7.42
C GLN A 216 -9.42 11.93 -6.27
N ASP A 217 -8.73 11.12 -5.47
CA ASP A 217 -7.91 11.59 -4.35
C ASP A 217 -6.77 12.47 -4.87
N TYR A 218 -6.07 11.99 -5.91
CA TYR A 218 -5.03 12.76 -6.57
C TYR A 218 -5.55 14.10 -7.12
N ALA A 219 -6.70 14.10 -7.81
CA ALA A 219 -7.30 15.33 -8.33
C ALA A 219 -7.68 16.32 -7.22
N GLN A 220 -8.18 15.84 -6.07
CA GLN A 220 -8.48 16.69 -4.92
C GLN A 220 -7.22 17.33 -4.33
N PHE A 221 -6.14 16.56 -4.22
CA PHE A 221 -4.86 17.06 -3.73
C PHE A 221 -4.29 18.15 -4.64
N ILE A 222 -4.30 17.95 -5.96
CA ILE A 222 -3.83 18.95 -6.93
C ILE A 222 -4.66 20.24 -6.84
N ARG A 223 -6.00 20.15 -6.76
CA ARG A 223 -6.86 21.34 -6.57
C ARG A 223 -6.51 22.13 -5.32
N LEU A 224 -6.12 21.45 -4.24
CA LEU A 224 -5.71 22.10 -3.00
C LEU A 224 -4.39 22.85 -3.20
N LEU A 225 -3.41 22.24 -3.86
CA LEU A 225 -2.13 22.89 -4.16
C LEU A 225 -2.28 24.08 -5.13
N GLU A 226 -3.15 23.96 -6.14
CA GLU A 226 -3.49 25.07 -7.04
C GLU A 226 -4.13 26.23 -6.28
N ARG A 227 -5.06 25.94 -5.36
CA ARG A 227 -5.63 26.95 -4.48
C ARG A 227 -4.57 27.60 -3.60
N LEU A 228 -3.62 26.83 -3.08
CA LEU A 228 -2.53 27.37 -2.26
C LEU A 228 -1.63 28.31 -3.07
N LEU A 229 -1.34 28.00 -4.33
CA LEU A 229 -0.59 28.89 -5.23
C LEU A 229 -1.30 30.22 -5.49
N THR A 230 -2.64 30.22 -5.59
CA THR A 230 -3.40 31.46 -5.82
C THR A 230 -3.33 32.44 -4.65
N LEU A 231 -3.13 31.92 -3.43
CA LEU A 231 -3.04 32.73 -2.21
C LEU A 231 -1.63 33.28 -1.94
N HIS A 232 -0.67 32.96 -2.83
CA HIS A 232 0.72 33.43 -2.91
C HIS A 232 1.30 34.02 -1.63
N CYS A 233 1.84 33.16 -0.77
CA CYS A 233 2.62 33.56 0.37
C CYS A 233 3.93 32.75 0.41
N GLY A 234 5.06 33.46 0.54
CA GLY A 234 6.39 32.90 0.30
C GLY A 234 6.82 31.77 1.24
N ALA A 235 6.20 31.66 2.42
CA ALA A 235 6.53 30.62 3.40
C ALA A 235 5.98 29.23 3.02
N GLU A 236 4.91 29.20 2.23
CA GLU A 236 4.25 27.97 1.80
C GLU A 236 4.84 27.41 0.50
N GLU A 237 5.74 28.14 -0.16
CA GLU A 237 6.38 27.75 -1.42
C GLU A 237 7.29 26.54 -1.27
N GLU A 238 8.06 26.45 -0.17
CA GLU A 238 8.91 25.29 0.13
C GLU A 238 8.09 23.99 0.20
N PHE A 239 6.86 24.09 0.71
CA PHE A 239 5.94 22.96 0.78
C PHE A 239 5.48 22.55 -0.63
N VAL A 240 5.07 23.51 -1.46
CA VAL A 240 4.63 23.25 -2.84
C VAL A 240 5.77 22.71 -3.71
N GLN A 241 7.01 23.18 -3.49
CA GLN A 241 8.17 22.78 -4.27
C GLN A 241 8.51 21.29 -4.08
N ARG A 242 8.21 20.69 -2.93
CA ARG A 242 8.33 19.23 -2.71
C ARG A 242 7.47 18.43 -3.69
N PHE A 243 6.37 19.02 -4.16
CA PHE A 243 5.43 18.41 -5.09
C PHE A 243 5.63 18.86 -6.55
N ARG A 244 6.76 19.48 -6.87
CA ARG A 244 7.12 19.89 -8.23
C ARG A 244 8.32 19.10 -8.75
N ARG A 245 8.28 18.74 -10.03
CA ARG A 245 9.41 18.15 -10.77
C ARG A 245 9.81 19.08 -11.91
N SER A 246 11.11 19.24 -12.12
CA SER A 246 11.64 19.96 -13.27
C SER A 246 11.40 19.16 -14.55
N VAL A 247 11.05 19.87 -15.62
CA VAL A 247 10.87 19.33 -16.96
C VAL A 247 12.00 19.87 -17.83
N THR A 248 12.80 18.97 -18.39
CA THR A 248 13.84 19.32 -19.35
C THR A 248 13.20 19.66 -20.69
N ILE A 249 13.04 20.96 -20.96
CA ILE A 249 12.57 21.45 -22.26
C ILE A 249 13.77 21.43 -23.20
N GLN A 250 13.88 20.41 -24.06
CA GLN A 250 14.84 20.44 -25.16
C GLN A 250 14.25 21.27 -26.30
N SER A 251 14.78 22.47 -26.52
CA SER A 251 14.46 23.25 -27.74
C SER A 251 15.08 22.54 -28.93
N LYS A 252 14.25 22.17 -29.90
CA LYS A 252 14.65 21.54 -31.16
C LYS A 252 14.78 22.57 -32.26
#